data_AF-A0A439SD24-F1
#
_entry.id   AF-A0A439SD24-F1
#
_cell.length_a   1.000
_cell.length_b   1.000
_cell.length_c   1.000
_cell.angle_alpha   90.00
_cell.angle_beta   90.00
_cell.angle_gamma   90.00
#
_symmetry.space_group_name_H-M   'P 1'
#
loop_
_entity.id
_entity.type
_entity.pdbx_description
1 polymer ?
#
loop_
_entity_poly.entity_id
_entity_poly.type
_entity_poly.pdbx_seq_one_letter_code
_entity_poly.pdbx_strand_id
1 'polypeptide(L)'
;MQLAAAIRERRVSASEAMEAQLERIAAVNPLLNAIITLDEKAAREGARAADDALARGEAVGPLHGVPVTLKDGHATAGMRTTVGLTAWADHVPTADSTIAARLRKAG
;
A
#
# COMPACT_ATOMS: atom_id res chain seq x y z
N MET A 1 8.56 2.13 -12.31
CA MET A 1 9.11 3.50 -12.14
C MET A 1 8.31 4.59 -12.85
N GLN A 2 7.51 4.29 -13.88
CA GLN A 2 6.69 5.29 -14.59
C GLN A 2 5.63 5.96 -13.69
N LEU A 3 4.92 5.21 -12.84
CA LEU A 3 3.92 5.79 -11.94
C LEU A 3 4.53 6.73 -10.89
N ALA A 4 5.60 6.31 -10.21
CA ALA A 4 6.30 7.15 -9.24
C ALA A 4 6.80 8.47 -9.89
N ALA A 5 7.27 8.41 -11.14
CA ALA A 5 7.67 9.60 -11.88
C ALA A 5 6.46 10.50 -12.21
N ALA A 6 5.35 9.91 -12.68
CA ALA A 6 4.12 10.65 -12.95
C ALA A 6 3.57 11.33 -11.69
N ILE A 7 3.63 10.66 -10.53
CA ILE A 7 3.25 11.24 -9.23
C ILE A 7 4.16 12.40 -8.85
N ARG A 8 5.49 12.20 -8.90
CA ARG A 8 6.45 13.28 -8.58
C ARG A 8 6.30 14.50 -9.48
N GLU A 9 5.99 14.28 -10.76
CA GLU A 9 5.73 15.34 -11.73
C GLU A 9 4.30 15.89 -11.66
N ARG A 10 3.48 15.43 -10.70
CA ARG A 10 2.07 15.81 -10.50
C ARG A 10 1.19 15.64 -11.74
N ARG A 11 1.55 14.68 -12.61
CA ARG A 11 0.73 14.26 -13.75
C ARG A 11 -0.44 13.36 -13.32
N VAL A 12 -0.33 12.72 -12.17
CA VAL A 12 -1.38 11.99 -11.45
C VAL A 12 -1.08 12.13 -9.96
N SER A 13 -2.09 12.19 -9.09
CA SER A 13 -1.91 12.14 -7.64
C SER A 13 -1.77 10.71 -7.13
N ALA A 14 -1.17 10.54 -5.95
CA ALA A 14 -1.14 9.26 -5.25
C ALA A 14 -2.57 8.83 -4.89
N SER A 15 -3.44 9.77 -4.52
CA SER A 15 -4.85 9.51 -4.23
C SER A 15 -5.61 8.97 -5.45
N GLU A 16 -5.48 9.59 -6.63
CA GLU A 16 -6.09 9.09 -7.86
C GLU A 16 -5.57 7.69 -8.22
N ALA A 17 -4.27 7.47 -8.09
CA ALA A 17 -3.68 6.15 -8.35
C ALA A 17 -4.21 5.09 -7.38
N MET A 18 -4.38 5.42 -6.11
CA MET A 18 -4.92 4.53 -5.09
C MET A 18 -6.39 4.20 -5.34
N GLU A 19 -7.25 5.19 -5.58
CA GLU A 19 -8.67 4.93 -5.86
C GLU A 19 -8.84 4.03 -7.10
N ALA A 20 -8.06 4.27 -8.17
CA ALA A 20 -8.09 3.40 -9.34
C ALA A 20 -7.73 1.93 -9.02
N GLN A 21 -6.82 1.69 -8.05
CA GLN A 21 -6.52 0.33 -7.60
C GLN A 21 -7.63 -0.25 -6.73
N LEU A 22 -8.21 0.54 -5.81
CA LEU A 22 -9.30 0.09 -4.95
C LEU A 22 -10.54 -0.28 -5.77
N GLU A 23 -10.91 0.52 -6.76
CA GLU A 23 -11.99 0.23 -7.71
C GLU A 23 -11.72 -1.08 -8.47
N ARG A 24 -10.49 -1.27 -8.95
CA ARG A 24 -10.10 -2.50 -9.64
C ARG A 24 -10.12 -3.72 -8.73
N ILE A 25 -9.69 -3.58 -7.48
CA ILE A 25 -9.76 -4.66 -6.47
C ILE A 25 -11.22 -5.01 -6.23
N ALA A 26 -12.10 -4.03 -6.02
CA ALA A 26 -13.53 -4.26 -5.81
C ALA A 26 -14.18 -5.00 -6.99
N ALA A 27 -13.84 -4.64 -8.22
CA ALA A 27 -14.41 -5.25 -9.42
C ALA A 27 -13.88 -6.67 -9.73
N VAL A 28 -12.61 -6.95 -9.44
CA VAL A 28 -11.92 -8.16 -9.94
C VAL A 28 -11.61 -9.16 -8.83
N ASN A 29 -11.27 -8.70 -7.62
CA ASN A 29 -10.84 -9.59 -6.54
C ASN A 29 -11.92 -10.60 -6.08
N PRO A 30 -13.24 -10.32 -6.11
CA PRO A 30 -14.24 -11.34 -5.79
C PRO A 30 -14.16 -12.61 -6.65
N LEU A 31 -13.61 -12.51 -7.87
CA LEU A 31 -13.43 -13.66 -8.77
C LEU A 31 -12.08 -14.34 -8.61
N LEU A 32 -11.05 -13.62 -8.15
CA LEU A 32 -9.67 -14.13 -8.07
C LEU A 32 -9.25 -14.54 -6.66
N ASN A 33 -9.79 -13.88 -5.64
CA ASN A 33 -9.38 -14.00 -4.24
C ASN A 33 -7.86 -13.78 -4.03
N ALA A 34 -7.29 -12.80 -4.72
CA ALA A 34 -5.85 -12.49 -4.66
C ALA A 34 -5.46 -11.61 -3.46
N ILE A 35 -6.36 -10.73 -3.02
CA ILE A 35 -6.19 -9.87 -1.85
C ILE A 35 -7.02 -10.44 -0.70
N ILE A 36 -6.35 -10.98 0.32
CA ILE A 36 -7.03 -11.63 1.45
C ILE A 36 -7.26 -10.71 2.65
N THR A 37 -6.53 -9.60 2.71
CA THR A 37 -6.65 -8.54 3.72
C THR A 37 -6.51 -7.21 2.99
N LEU A 38 -7.49 -6.33 3.15
CA LEU A 38 -7.49 -4.99 2.57
C LEU A 38 -7.89 -3.99 3.66
N ASP A 39 -7.01 -3.01 3.92
CA ASP A 39 -7.34 -1.85 4.75
C ASP A 39 -7.45 -0.63 3.86
N GLU A 40 -8.65 -0.41 3.31
CA GLU A 40 -8.88 0.70 2.38
C GLU A 40 -8.68 2.06 3.05
N LYS A 41 -9.02 2.17 4.34
CA LYS A 41 -8.88 3.43 5.06
C LYS A 41 -7.41 3.81 5.18
N ALA A 42 -6.57 2.90 5.67
CA ALA A 42 -5.13 3.15 5.77
C ALA A 42 -4.49 3.39 4.39
N ALA A 43 -4.96 2.71 3.35
CA ALA A 43 -4.50 2.92 1.97
C ALA A 43 -4.81 4.35 1.47
N ARG A 44 -6.03 4.83 1.68
CA ARG A 44 -6.45 6.21 1.34
C ARG A 44 -5.69 7.26 2.14
N GLU A 45 -5.55 7.04 3.45
CA GLU A 45 -4.81 7.94 4.33
C GLU A 45 -3.33 8.06 3.93
N GLY A 46 -2.69 6.93 3.58
CA GLY A 46 -1.32 6.90 3.07
C GLY A 46 -1.16 7.65 1.74
N ALA A 47 -2.10 7.47 0.80
CA ALA A 47 -2.09 8.18 -0.48
C ALA A 47 -2.24 9.70 -0.29
N ARG A 48 -3.18 10.14 0.55
CA ARG A 48 -3.35 11.55 0.90
C ARG A 48 -2.10 12.13 1.56
N ALA A 49 -1.45 11.39 2.46
CA ALA A 49 -0.21 11.82 3.09
C ALA A 49 0.93 11.99 2.07
N ALA A 50 1.00 11.12 1.05
CA ALA A 50 1.97 11.23 -0.03
C ALA A 50 1.73 12.48 -0.89
N ASP A 51 0.48 12.80 -1.21
CA ASP A 51 0.11 14.02 -1.94
C ASP A 51 0.46 15.27 -1.12
N ASP A 52 0.12 15.28 0.17
CA ASP A 52 0.41 16.37 1.08
C ASP A 52 1.93 16.62 1.22
N ALA A 53 2.74 15.56 1.33
CA ALA A 53 4.21 15.64 1.38
C ALA A 53 4.79 16.27 0.10
N LEU A 54 4.27 15.86 -1.07
CA LEU A 54 4.69 16.40 -2.35
C LEU A 54 4.26 17.87 -2.51
N ALA A 55 3.09 18.25 -2.00
CA ALA A 55 2.61 19.63 -2.00
C ALA A 55 3.50 20.55 -1.14
N ARG A 56 4.03 20.04 -0.03
CA ARG A 56 4.98 20.74 0.85
C ARG A 56 6.41 20.80 0.31
N GLY A 57 6.70 20.13 -0.81
CA GLY A 57 8.05 20.12 -1.41
C GLY A 57 9.05 19.28 -0.63
N GLU A 58 8.59 18.28 0.12
CA GLU A 58 9.47 17.39 0.88
C GLU A 58 10.33 16.52 -0.04
N ALA A 59 11.51 16.10 0.45
CA ALA A 59 12.32 15.11 -0.23
C ALA A 59 11.65 13.74 -0.09
N VAL A 60 11.25 13.16 -1.22
CA VAL A 60 10.48 11.90 -1.26
C VAL A 60 11.30 10.72 -1.79
N GLY A 61 10.93 9.51 -1.37
CA GLY A 61 11.62 8.29 -1.76
C GLY A 61 11.35 7.85 -3.22
N PRO A 62 12.07 6.82 -3.70
CA PRO A 62 11.99 6.38 -5.09
C PRO A 62 10.62 5.81 -5.49
N LEU A 63 9.84 5.30 -4.52
CA LEU A 63 8.51 4.71 -4.71
C LEU A 63 7.37 5.60 -4.23
N HIS A 64 7.64 6.88 -3.92
CA HIS A 64 6.66 7.83 -3.37
C HIS A 64 5.28 7.75 -4.00
N GLY A 65 4.28 7.43 -3.17
CA GLY A 65 2.86 7.42 -3.52
C GLY A 65 2.42 6.26 -4.40
N VAL A 66 3.29 5.30 -4.70
CA VAL A 66 2.95 4.13 -5.52
C VAL A 66 2.18 3.11 -4.67
N PRO A 67 0.96 2.69 -5.06
CA PRO A 67 0.26 1.61 -4.38
C PRO A 67 1.03 0.29 -4.48
N VAL A 68 1.17 -0.42 -3.37
CA VAL A 68 1.86 -1.72 -3.30
C VAL A 68 1.05 -2.70 -2.45
N THR A 69 0.95 -3.93 -2.94
CA THR A 69 0.47 -5.08 -2.16
C THR A 69 1.65 -5.92 -1.70
N LEU A 70 1.55 -6.53 -0.51
CA LEU A 70 2.53 -7.48 -0.01
C LEU A 70 1.93 -8.89 0.05
N LYS A 71 2.74 -9.91 -0.26
CA LYS A 71 2.36 -11.29 0.01
C LYS A 71 2.11 -11.44 1.51
N ASP A 72 1.06 -12.19 1.86
CA ASP A 72 0.68 -12.54 3.24
C ASP A 72 1.70 -13.46 3.96
N GLY A 73 2.99 -13.32 3.65
CA GLY A 73 4.10 -13.88 4.43
C GLY A 73 5.04 -12.82 4.97
N HIS A 74 4.75 -11.53 4.73
CA HIS A 74 5.52 -10.42 5.25
C HIS A 74 4.75 -9.75 6.37
N ALA A 75 5.26 -9.86 7.60
CA ALA A 75 4.70 -9.16 8.74
C ALA A 75 4.54 -7.67 8.42
N THR A 76 3.33 -7.17 8.63
CA THR A 76 2.94 -5.78 8.41
C THR A 76 2.26 -5.30 9.68
N ALA A 77 2.86 -4.33 10.37
CA ALA A 77 2.41 -3.87 11.67
C ALA A 77 0.96 -3.38 11.60
N GLY A 78 0.12 -3.91 12.50
CA GLY A 78 -1.30 -3.54 12.58
C GLY A 78 -2.20 -4.13 11.49
N MET A 79 -1.66 -4.93 10.55
CA MET A 79 -2.44 -5.60 9.50
C MET A 79 -2.36 -7.12 9.66
N ARG A 80 -3.50 -7.79 9.48
CA ARG A 80 -3.60 -9.26 9.59
C ARG A 80 -2.63 -9.96 8.63
N THR A 81 -1.76 -10.81 9.18
CA THR A 81 -0.76 -11.60 8.44
C THR A 81 -0.93 -13.09 8.79
N THR A 82 -1.44 -13.90 7.87
CA THR A 82 -1.86 -15.29 8.18
C THR A 82 -0.89 -16.37 7.73
N VAL A 83 0.07 -16.06 6.86
CA VAL A 83 0.98 -17.02 6.20
C VAL A 83 0.25 -18.18 5.51
N GLY A 84 -1.06 -18.06 5.25
CA GLY A 84 -1.90 -19.13 4.73
C GLY A 84 -2.17 -20.27 5.72
N LEU A 85 -1.94 -20.07 7.03
CA LEU A 85 -2.16 -21.07 8.06
C LEU A 85 -3.38 -20.73 8.92
N THR A 86 -4.27 -21.72 9.11
CA THR A 86 -5.47 -21.56 9.95
C THR A 86 -5.15 -21.17 11.39
N ALA A 87 -4.05 -21.68 11.94
CA ALA A 87 -3.61 -21.33 13.29
C ALA A 87 -3.26 -19.84 13.46
N TRP A 88 -3.00 -19.15 12.35
CA TRP A 88 -2.60 -17.74 12.31
C TRP A 88 -3.67 -16.86 11.63
N ALA A 89 -4.91 -17.37 11.52
CA ALA A 89 -6.00 -16.68 10.82
C ALA A 89 -6.19 -15.24 11.31
N ASP A 90 -6.06 -15.00 12.62
CA ASP A 90 -6.25 -13.68 13.26
C ASP A 90 -4.95 -13.03 13.74
N HIS A 91 -3.78 -13.51 13.28
CA HIS A 91 -2.50 -12.96 13.71
C HIS A 91 -2.29 -11.54 13.16
N VAL A 92 -2.05 -10.59 14.06
CA VAL A 92 -1.72 -9.19 13.74
C VAL A 92 -0.33 -8.87 14.32
N PRO A 93 0.71 -8.72 13.49
CA PRO A 93 2.04 -8.36 13.95
C PRO A 93 2.08 -6.96 14.55
N THR A 94 2.95 -6.75 15.55
CA THR A 94 3.21 -5.42 16.15
C THR A 94 4.32 -4.65 15.44
N ALA A 95 5.07 -5.31 14.56
CA ALA A 95 6.20 -4.72 13.83
C ALA A 95 6.22 -5.18 12.36
N ASP A 96 6.73 -4.31 11.51
CA ASP A 96 6.96 -4.61 10.10
C ASP A 96 8.15 -5.57 9.94
N SER A 97 8.05 -6.47 8.97
CA SER A 97 9.21 -7.19 8.43
C SER A 97 10.19 -6.22 7.76
N THR A 98 11.44 -6.63 7.56
CA THR A 98 12.46 -5.81 6.90
C THR A 98 12.02 -5.31 5.52
N ILE A 99 11.28 -6.13 4.76
CA ILE A 99 10.80 -5.77 3.43
C ILE A 99 9.69 -4.72 3.53
N ALA A 100 8.69 -4.93 4.41
CA ALA A 100 7.61 -3.98 4.63
C ALA A 100 8.14 -2.61 5.08
N ALA A 101 9.06 -2.60 6.06
CA ALA A 101 9.68 -1.37 6.55
C ALA A 101 10.47 -0.61 5.47
N ARG A 102 11.19 -1.34 4.60
CA ARG A 102 11.94 -0.72 3.49
C ARG A 102 11.04 -0.17 2.40
N LEU A 103 9.91 -0.83 2.11
CA LEU A 103 8.92 -0.32 1.17
C LEU A 103 8.31 0.97 1.70
N ARG A 104 7.83 1.00 2.95
CA ARG A 104 7.31 2.24 3.56
C ARG A 104 8.33 3.37 3.55
N LYS A 105 9.60 3.08 3.84
CA LYS A 105 10.69 4.08 3.78
C LYS A 105 10.95 4.59 2.36
N ALA A 106 10.66 3.79 1.35
CA ALA A 106 10.83 4.18 -0.05
C ALA A 106 9.74 5.14 -0.55
N GLY A 107 8.73 5.42 0.27
CA GLY A 107 7.57 6.28 -0.01
C GLY A 107 6.32 5.48 -0.31
#